data_AF-A0A1F9LQA6-F1
#
_entry.id   AF-A0A1F9LQA6-F1
#
_cell.length_a   1.000
_cell.length_b   1.000
_cell.length_c   1.000
_cell.angle_alpha   90.00
_cell.angle_beta   90.00
_cell.angle_gamma   90.00
#
_symmetry.space_group_name_H-M   'P 1'
#
loop_
_entity.id
_entity.type
_entity.pdbx_description
1 polymer ?
#
loop_
_entity_poly.entity_id
_entity_poly.type
_entity_poly.pdbx_seq_one_letter_code
_entity_poly.pdbx_strand_id
1 'polypeptide(L)'
;MADAEIEALLRRSMGLKLTSIGRATLERAIKKRMQILAVPDETAYSQKLKSSAIELNELIEEVVIPETWFFRDKQPFELLRQHLVKWKQDKRKAFLRLLSAPCSSGEEPYSLVMALQEIGWPLKMFQVVALDISARSLARAQKAEYMENSFRSDDLEFRSRYFAKADNKYILNKETNSKVHFRQGNILNHGFMASLGQFDVIFCKNVLIYLDDEARRHAIFSLHNMLTDDGLIFVGHAETTLFDQSKFIPLQYPQAFAFHKKIAAAAAPPPASKIGQGASTTKPSVEHSVPKTDPASKSTPNLEKARQLADQGLLDEARLLCETSLHQQGPSSQAYFLLGLIHDATGDPEQADKLLRKAIYLEPNYEEALVHLSLLAERTGDAKTAETFKQRIRRLANTK
;
A
#
# COMPACT_ATOMS: atom_id res chain seq x y z
N MET A 1 -5.02 -19.58 23.08
CA MET A 1 -3.62 -20.07 22.91
C MET A 1 -2.72 -18.85 22.92
N ALA A 2 -1.48 -18.98 23.42
CA ALA A 2 -0.56 -17.84 23.61
C ALA A 2 -0.31 -17.02 22.33
N ASP A 3 -0.24 -17.71 21.18
CA ASP A 3 -0.19 -17.11 19.84
C ASP A 3 -1.25 -16.02 19.64
N ALA A 4 -2.54 -16.35 19.82
CA ALA A 4 -3.65 -15.39 19.68
C ALA A 4 -3.56 -14.17 20.62
N GLU A 5 -2.90 -14.29 21.77
CA GLU A 5 -2.68 -13.16 22.67
C GLU A 5 -1.58 -12.22 22.14
N ILE A 6 -0.49 -12.79 21.63
CA ILE A 6 0.62 -12.04 21.02
C ILE A 6 0.12 -11.30 19.78
N GLU A 7 -0.69 -11.98 18.97
CA GLU A 7 -1.37 -11.40 17.82
C GLU A 7 -2.26 -10.22 18.20
N ALA A 8 -3.07 -10.36 19.25
CA ALA A 8 -3.92 -9.28 19.75
C ALA A 8 -3.09 -8.08 20.24
N LEU A 9 -1.93 -8.31 20.87
CA LEU A 9 -1.02 -7.24 21.30
C LEU A 9 -0.41 -6.51 20.10
N LEU A 10 0.07 -7.23 19.08
CA LEU A 10 0.61 -6.62 17.86
C LEU A 10 -0.45 -5.86 17.09
N ARG A 11 -1.66 -6.43 16.96
CA ARG A 11 -2.81 -5.76 16.35
C ARG A 11 -3.17 -4.48 17.10
N ARG A 12 -3.20 -4.49 18.44
CA ARG A 12 -3.47 -3.29 19.24
C ARG A 12 -2.38 -2.22 19.08
N SER A 13 -1.12 -2.63 19.00
CA SER A 13 0.02 -1.70 18.96
C SER A 13 0.27 -1.10 17.58
N MET A 14 0.04 -1.86 16.51
CA MET A 14 0.39 -1.46 15.13
C MET A 14 -0.80 -1.41 14.17
N GLY A 15 -1.96 -1.92 14.58
CA GLY A 15 -3.16 -2.00 13.75
C GLY A 15 -3.06 -2.96 12.58
N LEU A 16 -2.11 -3.90 12.58
CA LEU A 16 -1.89 -4.81 11.45
C LEU A 16 -2.95 -5.91 11.37
N LYS A 17 -3.35 -6.27 10.15
CA LYS A 17 -4.00 -7.54 9.83
C LYS A 17 -2.98 -8.66 9.98
N LEU A 18 -3.37 -9.68 10.72
CA LEU A 18 -2.55 -10.86 10.93
C LEU A 18 -2.22 -11.59 9.62
N THR A 19 -3.21 -11.66 8.71
CA THR A 19 -3.04 -12.24 7.38
C THR A 19 -2.00 -11.51 6.53
N SER A 20 -1.71 -10.24 6.84
CA SER A 20 -0.79 -9.41 6.07
C SER A 20 0.68 -9.53 6.51
N ILE A 21 0.97 -9.94 7.77
CA ILE A 21 2.34 -10.24 8.23
C ILE A 21 2.78 -11.62 7.73
N GLY A 22 1.82 -12.54 7.61
CA GLY A 22 2.05 -13.95 7.32
C GLY A 22 2.46 -14.72 8.58
N ARG A 23 1.72 -15.79 8.88
CA ARG A 23 1.91 -16.62 10.08
C ARG A 23 3.37 -17.08 10.26
N ALA A 24 4.00 -17.54 9.18
CA ALA A 24 5.39 -18.01 9.23
C ALA A 24 6.40 -16.91 9.59
N THR A 25 6.15 -15.66 9.20
CA THR A 25 7.01 -14.51 9.56
C THR A 25 6.86 -14.20 11.04
N LEU A 26 5.63 -14.18 11.54
CA LEU A 26 5.34 -13.95 12.95
C LEU A 26 5.95 -15.05 13.84
N GLU A 27 5.72 -16.32 13.51
CA GLU A 27 6.30 -17.46 14.24
C GLU A 27 7.83 -17.40 14.29
N ARG A 28 8.47 -17.03 13.17
CA ARG A 28 9.93 -16.85 13.11
C ARG A 28 10.40 -15.70 13.99
N ALA A 29 9.69 -14.57 13.98
CA ALA A 29 9.99 -13.41 14.82
C ALA A 29 9.86 -13.75 16.31
N ILE A 30 8.74 -14.38 16.71
CA ILE A 30 8.51 -14.85 18.08
C ILE A 30 9.62 -15.79 18.53
N LYS A 31 9.92 -16.83 17.73
CA LYS A 31 10.97 -17.81 18.05
C LYS A 31 12.34 -17.14 18.23
N LYS A 32 12.70 -16.20 17.35
CA LYS A 32 13.96 -15.44 17.46
C LYS A 32 14.02 -14.63 18.75
N ARG A 33 12.94 -13.91 19.11
CA ARG A 33 12.87 -13.12 20.34
C ARG A 33 12.94 -13.98 21.60
N MET A 34 12.22 -15.12 21.61
CA MET A 34 12.28 -16.09 22.70
C MET A 34 13.70 -16.63 22.92
N GLN A 35 14.43 -16.93 21.85
CA GLN A 35 15.82 -17.37 21.93
C GLN A 35 16.74 -16.29 22.54
N ILE A 36 16.57 -15.02 22.13
CA ILE A 36 17.35 -13.90 22.66
C ILE A 36 17.11 -13.70 24.16
N LEU A 37 15.86 -13.85 24.60
CA LEU A 37 15.49 -13.69 26.01
C LEU A 37 15.62 -14.96 26.85
N ALA A 38 15.98 -16.10 26.24
CA ALA A 38 16.00 -17.41 26.87
C ALA A 38 14.67 -17.79 27.56
N VAL A 39 13.54 -17.49 26.91
CA VAL A 39 12.19 -17.80 27.40
C VAL A 39 11.74 -19.16 26.88
N PRO A 40 11.22 -20.08 27.73
CA PRO A 40 11.05 -21.48 27.37
C PRO A 40 9.88 -21.75 26.42
N ASP A 41 8.83 -20.94 26.47
CA ASP A 41 7.61 -21.14 25.67
C ASP A 41 6.88 -19.81 25.38
N GLU A 42 5.92 -19.88 24.45
CA GLU A 42 5.15 -18.72 24.03
C GLU A 42 4.25 -18.14 25.13
N THR A 43 3.86 -18.95 26.13
CA THR A 43 3.01 -18.47 27.23
C THR A 43 3.81 -17.53 28.12
N ALA A 44 5.03 -17.93 28.49
CA ALA A 44 5.98 -17.08 29.21
C ALA A 44 6.36 -15.84 28.38
N TYR A 45 6.49 -15.97 27.06
CA TYR A 45 6.77 -14.84 26.18
C TYR A 45 5.59 -13.85 26.10
N SER A 46 4.35 -14.33 25.98
CA SER A 46 3.14 -13.50 26.04
C SER A 46 3.07 -12.68 27.34
N GLN A 47 3.38 -13.31 28.49
CA GLN A 47 3.45 -12.60 29.78
C GLN A 47 4.55 -11.53 29.80
N LYS A 48 5.70 -11.79 29.19
CA LYS A 48 6.78 -10.82 29.05
C LYS A 48 6.34 -9.62 28.19
N LEU A 49 5.68 -9.86 27.07
CA LEU A 49 5.16 -8.80 26.19
C LEU A 49 4.13 -7.91 26.89
N LYS A 50 3.25 -8.50 27.72
CA LYS A 50 2.26 -7.75 28.51
C LYS A 50 2.90 -6.84 29.57
N SER A 51 4.07 -7.20 30.09
CA SER A 51 4.76 -6.49 31.18
C SER A 51 5.93 -5.62 30.71
N SER A 52 6.37 -5.73 29.45
CA SER A 52 7.54 -5.03 28.92
C SER A 52 7.25 -4.37 27.58
N ALA A 53 7.03 -3.05 27.61
CA ALA A 53 6.90 -2.25 26.39
C ALA A 53 8.18 -2.29 25.53
N ILE A 54 9.36 -2.44 26.15
CA ILE A 54 10.63 -2.60 25.44
C ILE A 54 10.60 -3.87 24.58
N GLU A 55 10.21 -5.01 25.16
CA GLU A 55 10.17 -6.27 24.39
C GLU A 55 9.08 -6.25 23.32
N LEU A 56 7.94 -5.62 23.59
CA LEU A 56 6.91 -5.44 22.57
C LEU A 56 7.44 -4.65 21.36
N ASN A 57 8.20 -3.57 21.60
CA ASN A 57 8.84 -2.82 20.53
C ASN A 57 9.88 -3.66 19.79
N GLU A 58 10.65 -4.49 20.49
CA GLU A 58 11.60 -5.38 19.85
C GLU A 58 10.94 -6.46 18.97
N LEU A 59 9.77 -6.98 19.35
CA LEU A 59 8.99 -7.87 18.49
C LEU A 59 8.45 -7.11 17.27
N ILE A 60 7.97 -5.89 17.46
CA ILE A 60 7.54 -4.99 16.37
C ILE A 60 8.67 -4.82 15.34
N GLU A 61 9.89 -4.56 15.80
CA GLU A 61 11.08 -4.42 14.95
C GLU A 61 11.42 -5.69 14.14
N GLU A 62 11.00 -6.87 14.59
CA GLU A 62 11.22 -8.13 13.86
C GLU A 62 10.13 -8.43 12.82
N VAL A 63 8.92 -7.87 12.99
CA VAL A 63 7.79 -8.12 12.07
C VAL A 63 7.61 -7.03 11.02
N VAL A 64 8.15 -5.83 11.25
CA VAL A 64 8.14 -4.74 10.25
C VAL A 64 8.99 -5.14 9.04
N ILE A 65 8.47 -4.87 7.84
CA ILE A 65 9.15 -5.14 6.57
C ILE A 65 9.75 -3.83 6.05
N PRO A 66 11.08 -3.61 6.16
CA PRO A 66 11.70 -2.33 5.82
C PRO A 66 12.04 -2.24 4.32
N GLU A 67 11.10 -2.59 3.44
CA GLU A 67 11.37 -2.58 2.00
C GLU A 67 11.12 -1.19 1.39
N THR A 68 12.19 -0.56 0.90
CA THR A 68 12.13 0.73 0.21
C THR A 68 13.35 0.91 -0.69
N TRP A 69 13.28 1.87 -1.62
CA TRP A 69 14.37 2.27 -2.50
C TRP A 69 14.12 3.70 -3.02
N PHE A 70 15.18 4.35 -3.51
CA PHE A 70 15.07 5.72 -4.02
C PHE A 70 14.15 5.79 -5.23
N PHE A 71 13.31 6.83 -5.26
CA PHE A 71 12.31 7.06 -6.32
C PHE A 71 11.44 5.83 -6.63
N ARG A 72 11.05 5.07 -5.59
CA ARG A 72 10.10 3.96 -5.70
C ARG A 72 8.81 4.45 -6.36
N ASP A 73 8.52 3.91 -7.54
CA ASP A 73 7.54 4.41 -8.50
C ASP A 73 7.88 5.84 -8.95
N LYS A 74 8.33 6.00 -10.20
CA LYS A 74 8.82 7.30 -10.71
C LYS A 74 7.71 8.33 -10.90
N GLN A 75 6.51 7.89 -11.25
CA GLN A 75 5.37 8.71 -11.64
C GLN A 75 4.84 9.61 -10.50
N PRO A 76 4.74 9.17 -9.24
CA PRO A 76 4.45 10.06 -8.10
C PRO A 76 5.36 11.28 -8.00
N PHE A 77 6.68 11.09 -8.15
CA PHE A 77 7.64 12.19 -8.05
C PHE A 77 7.58 13.11 -9.28
N GLU A 78 7.28 12.58 -10.45
CA GLU A 78 7.06 13.39 -11.65
C GLU A 78 5.81 14.27 -11.52
N LEU A 79 4.68 13.70 -11.09
CA LEU A 79 3.49 14.49 -10.80
C LEU A 79 3.75 15.55 -9.73
N LEU A 80 4.47 15.21 -8.66
CA LEU A 80 4.87 16.14 -7.61
C LEU A 80 5.64 17.34 -8.21
N ARG A 81 6.68 17.08 -9.00
CA ARG A 81 7.47 18.14 -9.66
C ARG A 81 6.60 19.04 -10.52
N GLN A 82 5.75 18.46 -11.37
CA GLN A 82 4.84 19.22 -12.23
C GLN A 82 3.88 20.11 -11.43
N HIS A 83 3.35 19.61 -10.32
CA HIS A 83 2.42 20.36 -9.49
C HIS A 83 3.11 21.49 -8.72
N LEU A 84 4.30 21.22 -8.16
CA LEU A 84 5.07 22.22 -7.41
C LEU A 84 5.61 23.34 -8.32
N VAL A 85 5.98 23.04 -9.57
CA VAL A 85 6.34 24.09 -10.55
C VAL A 85 5.18 25.07 -10.73
N LYS A 86 3.94 24.59 -10.86
CA LYS A 86 2.76 25.45 -10.95
C LYS A 86 2.55 26.27 -9.67
N TRP A 87 2.63 25.63 -8.50
CA TRP A 87 2.50 26.36 -7.22
C TRP A 87 3.54 27.45 -7.02
N LYS A 88 4.78 27.23 -7.50
CA LYS A 88 5.84 28.23 -7.47
C LYS A 88 5.51 29.43 -8.36
N GLN A 89 5.01 29.18 -9.58
CA GLN A 89 4.60 30.24 -10.52
C GLN A 89 3.43 31.07 -9.97
N ASP A 90 2.44 30.40 -9.39
CA ASP A 90 1.25 31.02 -8.82
C ASP A 90 1.51 31.67 -7.45
N LYS A 91 2.75 31.54 -6.91
CA LYS A 91 3.15 32.01 -5.57
C LYS A 91 2.20 31.53 -4.46
N ARG A 92 1.67 30.30 -4.61
CA ARG A 92 0.63 29.75 -3.71
C ARG A 92 1.12 29.52 -2.29
N LYS A 93 2.41 29.20 -2.12
CA LYS A 93 3.00 28.79 -0.84
C LYS A 93 4.35 29.46 -0.63
N ALA A 94 4.52 30.12 0.50
CA ALA A 94 5.80 30.69 0.92
C ALA A 94 6.75 29.63 1.50
N PHE A 95 6.20 28.63 2.21
CA PHE A 95 6.95 27.52 2.81
C PHE A 95 6.17 26.22 2.65
N LEU A 96 6.82 25.16 2.17
CA LEU A 96 6.20 23.85 1.98
C LEU A 96 6.52 22.90 3.13
N ARG A 97 5.51 22.19 3.61
CA ARG A 97 5.68 21.07 4.54
C ARG A 97 5.27 19.78 3.87
N LEU A 98 6.19 18.83 3.82
CA LEU A 98 5.97 17.49 3.27
C LEU A 98 6.06 16.44 4.38
N LEU A 99 5.22 15.41 4.31
CA LEU A 99 5.27 14.23 5.18
C LEU A 99 5.56 12.99 4.35
N SER A 100 6.46 12.12 4.82
CA SER A 100 6.62 10.73 4.36
C SER A 100 6.36 9.80 5.54
N ALA A 101 5.34 8.95 5.45
CA ALA A 101 4.89 8.12 6.57
C ALA A 101 4.19 6.83 6.08
N PRO A 102 4.78 5.63 6.29
CA PRO A 102 6.09 5.36 6.87
C PRO A 102 7.23 5.74 5.93
N CYS A 103 8.42 5.98 6.48
CA CYS A 103 9.62 6.35 5.71
C CYS A 103 10.70 5.26 5.64
N SER A 104 10.58 4.18 6.44
CA SER A 104 11.55 3.09 6.51
C SER A 104 12.98 3.60 6.69
N SER A 105 13.94 3.15 5.89
CA SER A 105 15.35 3.57 5.90
C SER A 105 15.64 4.91 5.19
N GLY A 106 14.61 5.72 4.88
CA GLY A 106 14.76 7.12 4.48
C GLY A 106 14.87 7.39 2.99
N GLU A 107 14.83 6.37 2.14
CA GLU A 107 14.92 6.56 0.69
C GLU A 107 13.79 7.45 0.12
N GLU A 108 12.55 7.29 0.59
CA GLU A 108 11.41 8.11 0.15
C GLU A 108 11.54 9.59 0.56
N PRO A 109 11.74 9.96 1.84
CA PRO A 109 11.85 11.38 2.20
C PRO A 109 13.05 12.07 1.55
N TYR A 110 14.16 11.37 1.34
CA TYR A 110 15.29 11.94 0.59
C TYR A 110 14.99 12.10 -0.91
N SER A 111 14.23 11.18 -1.52
CA SER A 111 13.74 11.34 -2.89
C SER A 111 12.84 12.57 -3.03
N LEU A 112 12.02 12.89 -2.01
CA LEU A 112 11.23 14.13 -1.97
C LEU A 112 12.12 15.37 -1.97
N VAL A 113 13.15 15.40 -1.13
CA VAL A 113 14.10 16.53 -1.07
C VAL A 113 14.77 16.73 -2.43
N MET A 114 15.26 15.65 -3.05
CA MET A 114 15.90 15.69 -4.36
C MET A 114 14.94 16.18 -5.45
N ALA A 115 13.69 15.71 -5.46
CA ALA A 115 12.68 16.16 -6.41
C ALA A 115 12.40 17.67 -6.31
N LEU A 116 12.42 18.23 -5.09
CA LEU A 116 12.30 19.68 -4.87
C LEU A 116 13.55 20.45 -5.33
N GLN A 117 14.75 19.89 -5.11
CA GLN A 117 16.00 20.50 -5.57
C GLN A 117 16.07 20.53 -7.11
N GLU A 118 15.60 19.48 -7.79
CA GLU A 118 15.58 19.40 -9.26
C GLU A 118 14.76 20.50 -9.94
N ILE A 119 13.65 20.92 -9.33
CA ILE A 119 12.83 22.04 -9.83
C ILE A 119 13.30 23.40 -9.30
N GLY A 120 14.44 23.43 -8.61
CA GLY A 120 15.03 24.62 -8.00
C GLY A 120 14.15 25.24 -6.92
N TRP A 121 13.43 24.43 -6.13
CA TRP A 121 12.73 24.94 -4.95
C TRP A 121 13.75 25.35 -3.88
N PRO A 122 13.71 26.59 -3.34
CA PRO A 122 14.74 27.04 -2.41
C PRO A 122 14.76 26.19 -1.13
N LEU A 123 15.94 25.70 -0.75
CA LEU A 123 16.12 24.85 0.43
C LEU A 123 15.62 25.46 1.73
N LYS A 124 15.61 26.79 1.85
CA LYS A 124 15.08 27.49 3.03
C LYS A 124 13.54 27.55 3.09
N MET A 125 12.86 27.17 2.01
CA MET A 125 11.42 27.34 1.83
C MET A 125 10.66 25.99 1.87
N PHE A 126 11.26 24.94 2.42
CA PHE A 126 10.54 23.70 2.71
C PHE A 126 11.17 22.87 3.83
N GLN A 127 10.38 21.93 4.35
CA GLN A 127 10.79 20.90 5.29
C GLN A 127 10.11 19.58 4.94
N VAL A 128 10.86 18.48 5.07
CA VAL A 128 10.31 17.12 5.02
C VAL A 128 10.30 16.55 6.43
N VAL A 129 9.13 16.10 6.90
CA VAL A 129 8.99 15.30 8.11
C VAL A 129 8.86 13.84 7.69
N ALA A 130 9.61 12.96 8.31
CA ALA A 130 9.63 11.53 7.99
C ALA A 130 9.30 10.72 9.25
N LEU A 131 8.27 9.89 9.16
CA LEU A 131 7.74 9.12 10.29
C LEU A 131 7.97 7.63 10.07
N ASP A 132 8.38 6.91 11.10
CA ASP A 132 8.32 5.45 11.12
C ASP A 132 8.11 4.92 12.54
N ILE A 133 7.56 3.71 12.65
CA ILE A 133 7.43 3.03 13.94
C ILE A 133 8.76 2.40 14.38
N SER A 134 9.58 1.97 13.41
CA SER A 134 10.87 1.30 13.61
C SER A 134 11.98 2.31 13.92
N ALA A 135 12.46 2.29 15.16
CA ALA A 135 13.66 3.03 15.55
C ALA A 135 14.90 2.54 14.79
N ARG A 136 14.99 1.24 14.48
CA ARG A 136 16.11 0.67 13.71
C ARG A 136 16.16 1.24 12.29
N SER A 137 15.02 1.36 11.63
CA SER A 137 14.92 1.96 10.29
C SER A 137 15.25 3.45 10.31
N LEU A 138 14.73 4.20 11.29
CA LEU A 138 15.04 5.62 11.46
C LEU A 138 16.53 5.88 11.74
N ALA A 139 17.18 5.04 12.54
CA ALA A 139 18.62 5.15 12.78
C ALA A 139 19.44 4.95 11.49
N ARG A 140 19.03 4.01 10.63
CA ARG A 140 19.64 3.83 9.30
C ARG A 140 19.38 5.05 8.41
N ALA A 141 18.16 5.57 8.41
CA ALA A 141 17.78 6.75 7.64
C ALA A 141 18.63 7.97 8.02
N GLN A 142 18.76 8.26 9.32
CA GLN A 142 19.58 9.38 9.83
C GLN A 142 21.06 9.25 9.45
N LYS A 143 21.58 8.02 9.41
CA LYS A 143 22.97 7.75 8.99
C LYS A 143 23.19 8.07 7.51
N ALA A 144 22.15 7.95 6.68
CA ALA A 144 22.13 8.30 5.26
C ALA A 144 23.26 7.63 4.44
N GLU A 145 23.54 6.38 4.77
CA GLU A 145 24.49 5.50 4.07
C GLU A 145 23.72 4.34 3.44
N TYR A 146 23.83 4.21 2.12
CA TYR A 146 23.03 3.26 1.33
C TYR A 146 23.90 2.31 0.52
N MET A 147 23.43 1.09 0.31
CA MET A 147 24.07 0.10 -0.56
C MET A 147 23.41 0.09 -1.94
N GLU A 148 23.96 -0.67 -2.88
CA GLU A 148 23.45 -0.75 -4.25
C GLU A 148 21.96 -1.15 -4.32
N ASN A 149 21.48 -1.97 -3.38
CA ASN A 149 20.08 -2.44 -3.33
C ASN A 149 19.04 -1.34 -3.02
N SER A 150 19.46 -0.16 -2.54
CA SER A 150 18.61 1.02 -2.39
C SER A 150 18.39 1.76 -3.72
N PHE A 151 19.11 1.37 -4.78
CA PHE A 151 19.09 1.98 -6.12
C PHE A 151 18.57 0.98 -7.15
N ARG A 152 17.26 0.73 -7.16
CA ARG A 152 16.64 -0.32 -8.01
C ARG A 152 16.08 0.17 -9.34
N SER A 153 16.09 1.49 -9.56
CA SER A 153 15.56 2.10 -10.78
C SER A 153 16.66 2.20 -11.85
N ASP A 154 16.26 2.14 -13.12
CA ASP A 154 17.21 2.32 -14.24
C ASP A 154 17.78 3.75 -14.31
N ASP A 155 17.01 4.73 -13.83
CA ASP A 155 17.40 6.14 -13.77
C ASP A 155 18.19 6.43 -12.49
N LEU A 156 19.51 6.37 -12.59
CA LEU A 156 20.44 6.62 -11.48
C LEU A 156 21.23 7.93 -11.63
N GLU A 157 20.81 8.84 -12.51
CA GLU A 157 21.51 10.11 -12.72
C GLU A 157 21.52 11.01 -11.47
N PHE A 158 20.51 10.89 -10.60
CA PHE A 158 20.50 11.59 -9.32
C PHE A 158 21.63 11.10 -8.39
N ARG A 159 22.08 9.84 -8.53
CA ARG A 159 23.06 9.25 -7.62
C ARG A 159 24.39 10.01 -7.65
N SER A 160 24.87 10.37 -8.83
CA SER A 160 26.12 11.14 -8.99
C SER A 160 26.01 12.58 -8.48
N ARG A 161 24.79 13.14 -8.44
CA ARG A 161 24.53 14.51 -7.95
C ARG A 161 24.42 14.60 -6.44
N TYR A 162 23.80 13.59 -5.81
CA TYR A 162 23.45 13.66 -4.39
C TYR A 162 24.29 12.77 -3.47
N PHE A 163 25.03 11.81 -4.02
CA PHE A 163 25.79 10.84 -3.21
C PHE A 163 27.28 10.85 -3.55
N ALA A 164 28.09 10.67 -2.51
CA ALA A 164 29.50 10.32 -2.64
C ALA A 164 29.66 8.80 -2.49
N LYS A 165 30.34 8.16 -3.43
CA LYS A 165 30.68 6.73 -3.31
C LYS A 165 31.87 6.57 -2.34
N ALA A 166 31.72 5.69 -1.35
CA ALA A 166 32.77 5.32 -0.40
C ALA A 166 32.73 3.81 -0.19
N ASP A 167 33.79 3.10 -0.61
CA ASP A 167 33.82 1.64 -0.62
C ASP A 167 32.58 1.03 -1.30
N ASN A 168 31.83 0.21 -0.56
CA ASN A 168 30.60 -0.46 -0.99
C ASN A 168 29.32 0.30 -0.59
N LYS A 169 29.42 1.58 -0.24
CA LYS A 169 28.29 2.43 0.15
C LYS A 169 28.25 3.76 -0.60
N TYR A 170 27.07 4.36 -0.60
CA TYR A 170 26.76 5.67 -1.12
C TYR A 170 26.32 6.55 0.05
N ILE A 171 27.06 7.63 0.29
CA ILE A 171 26.82 8.56 1.39
C ILE A 171 26.06 9.76 0.84
N LEU A 172 24.87 10.02 1.35
CA LEU A 172 24.07 11.17 0.95
C LEU A 172 24.75 12.48 1.39
N ASN A 173 24.71 13.49 0.54
CA ASN A 173 25.26 14.79 0.87
C ASN A 173 24.54 15.43 2.10
N LYS A 174 25.25 16.28 2.83
CA LYS A 174 24.74 16.90 4.06
C LYS A 174 23.56 17.85 3.81
N GLU A 175 23.54 18.50 2.65
CA GLU A 175 22.52 19.48 2.30
C GLU A 175 21.14 18.82 2.20
N THR A 176 21.03 17.73 1.44
CA THR A 176 19.82 16.91 1.32
C THR A 176 19.49 16.23 2.66
N ASN A 177 20.49 15.70 3.37
CA ASN A 177 20.27 15.05 4.68
C ASN A 177 19.60 16.01 5.69
N SER A 178 20.11 17.23 5.80
CA SER A 178 19.64 18.24 6.76
C SER A 178 18.18 18.69 6.58
N LYS A 179 17.53 18.34 5.46
CA LYS A 179 16.13 18.72 5.17
C LYS A 179 15.10 17.77 5.75
N VAL A 180 15.51 16.57 6.13
CA VAL A 180 14.58 15.55 6.64
C VAL A 180 14.60 15.54 8.17
N HIS A 181 13.42 15.69 8.76
CA HIS A 181 13.21 15.64 10.20
C HIS A 181 12.54 14.32 10.55
N PHE A 182 13.35 13.36 11.00
CA PHE A 182 12.89 12.04 11.39
C PHE A 182 12.19 12.07 12.75
N ARG A 183 11.05 11.40 12.84
CA ARG A 183 10.26 11.23 14.06
C ARG A 183 9.89 9.76 14.20
N GLN A 184 10.10 9.19 15.38
CA GLN A 184 9.52 7.89 15.69
C GLN A 184 8.06 8.08 16.11
N GLY A 185 7.17 7.28 15.56
CA GLY A 185 5.78 7.29 15.96
C GLY A 185 4.90 6.40 15.08
N ASN A 186 3.69 6.16 15.58
CA ASN A 186 2.69 5.36 14.90
C ASN A 186 1.64 6.28 14.27
N ILE A 187 1.34 6.08 12.98
CA ILE A 187 0.28 6.78 12.23
C ILE A 187 -1.11 6.63 12.87
N LEU A 188 -1.30 5.60 13.69
CA LEU A 188 -2.55 5.34 14.41
C LEU A 188 -2.68 6.15 15.71
N ASN A 189 -1.60 6.77 16.20
CA ASN A 189 -1.65 7.61 17.38
C ASN A 189 -2.15 9.02 17.01
N HIS A 190 -3.46 9.24 17.16
CA HIS A 190 -4.10 10.50 16.78
C HIS A 190 -3.49 11.73 17.45
N GLY A 191 -3.23 11.69 18.76
CA GLY A 191 -2.65 12.83 19.49
C GLY A 191 -1.25 13.18 19.01
N PHE A 192 -0.43 12.16 18.74
CA PHE A 192 0.89 12.34 18.14
C PHE A 192 0.78 12.92 16.72
N MET A 193 -0.06 12.36 15.86
CA MET A 193 -0.23 12.84 14.48
C MET A 193 -0.74 14.28 14.43
N ALA A 194 -1.71 14.63 15.29
CA ALA A 194 -2.22 15.99 15.42
C ALA A 194 -1.12 16.97 15.87
N SER A 195 -0.19 16.54 16.73
CA SER A 195 0.94 17.38 17.18
C SER A 195 1.94 17.74 16.07
N LEU A 196 1.95 17.01 14.94
CA LEU A 196 2.80 17.33 13.79
C LEU A 196 2.25 18.48 12.94
N GLY A 197 0.96 18.83 13.11
CA GLY A 197 0.27 19.87 12.37
C GLY A 197 -0.07 19.47 10.93
N GLN A 198 -0.26 20.48 10.06
CA GLN A 198 -0.68 20.29 8.67
C GLN A 198 0.48 20.27 7.67
N PHE A 199 0.26 19.58 6.55
CA PHE A 199 1.20 19.33 5.46
C PHE A 199 0.56 19.63 4.11
N ASP A 200 1.34 20.23 3.21
CA ASP A 200 0.91 20.52 1.85
C ASP A 200 1.00 19.26 0.95
N VAL A 201 1.93 18.36 1.27
CA VAL A 201 2.12 17.09 0.56
C VAL A 201 2.33 15.97 1.56
N ILE A 202 1.63 14.86 1.37
CA ILE A 202 1.82 13.64 2.16
C ILE A 202 2.10 12.45 1.22
N PHE A 203 3.17 11.72 1.49
CA PHE A 203 3.42 10.39 0.93
C PHE A 203 3.11 9.37 2.03
N CYS A 204 2.15 8.49 1.76
CA CYS A 204 1.77 7.38 2.63
C CYS A 204 1.54 6.15 1.77
N LYS A 205 2.64 5.49 1.42
CA LYS A 205 2.66 4.39 0.45
C LYS A 205 2.96 3.06 1.14
N ASN A 206 2.31 2.00 0.66
CA ASN A 206 2.65 0.61 0.96
C ASN A 206 2.56 0.24 2.45
N VAL A 207 1.62 0.84 3.19
CA VAL A 207 1.38 0.56 4.61
C VAL A 207 -0.09 0.27 4.92
N LEU A 208 -1.02 0.96 4.24
CA LEU A 208 -2.44 0.92 4.53
C LEU A 208 -3.07 -0.43 4.18
N ILE A 209 -2.48 -1.16 3.22
CA ILE A 209 -2.88 -2.53 2.88
C ILE A 209 -2.64 -3.52 4.02
N TYR A 210 -1.68 -3.25 4.90
CA TYR A 210 -1.36 -4.12 6.03
C TYR A 210 -2.25 -3.83 7.24
N LEU A 211 -2.98 -2.71 7.26
CA LEU A 211 -3.83 -2.31 8.36
C LEU A 211 -5.18 -3.03 8.36
N ASP A 212 -5.68 -3.34 9.55
CA ASP A 212 -7.05 -3.77 9.73
C ASP A 212 -8.05 -2.66 9.39
N ASP A 213 -9.33 -2.98 9.28
CA ASP A 213 -10.31 -2.02 8.75
C ASP A 213 -10.54 -0.84 9.68
N GLU A 214 -10.34 -1.03 10.99
CA GLU A 214 -10.44 0.05 11.98
C GLU A 214 -9.21 0.95 11.94
N ALA A 215 -8.02 0.36 12.04
CA ALA A 215 -6.74 1.05 11.96
C ALA A 215 -6.60 1.83 10.64
N ARG A 216 -7.00 1.23 9.52
CA ARG A 216 -7.00 1.87 8.20
C ARG A 216 -7.91 3.10 8.17
N ARG A 217 -9.15 2.99 8.66
CA ARG A 217 -10.08 4.13 8.71
C ARG A 217 -9.50 5.26 9.56
N HIS A 218 -8.88 4.93 10.70
CA HIS A 218 -8.25 5.91 11.57
C HIS A 218 -7.02 6.58 10.95
N ALA A 219 -6.18 5.81 10.25
CA ALA A 219 -5.02 6.34 9.53
C ALA A 219 -5.46 7.32 8.43
N ILE A 220 -6.41 6.92 7.56
CA ILE A 220 -6.93 7.76 6.48
C ILE A 220 -7.58 9.04 7.03
N PHE A 221 -8.34 8.94 8.12
CA PHE A 221 -8.92 10.11 8.78
C PHE A 221 -7.86 11.08 9.30
N SER A 222 -6.79 10.56 9.93
CA SER A 222 -5.70 11.39 10.43
C SER A 222 -4.94 12.07 9.29
N LEU A 223 -4.62 11.33 8.22
CA LEU A 223 -3.99 11.86 7.00
C LEU A 223 -4.83 12.97 6.36
N HIS A 224 -6.14 12.78 6.25
CA HIS A 224 -7.06 13.79 5.73
C HIS A 224 -7.00 15.11 6.54
N ASN A 225 -6.97 15.01 7.87
CA ASN A 225 -6.95 16.19 8.74
C ASN A 225 -5.60 16.91 8.77
N MET A 226 -4.52 16.16 8.49
CA MET A 226 -3.18 16.68 8.35
C MET A 226 -2.93 17.34 6.99
N LEU A 227 -3.71 17.04 5.95
CA LEU A 227 -3.59 17.75 4.67
C LEU A 227 -4.14 19.17 4.79
N THR A 228 -3.42 20.13 4.20
CA THR A 228 -3.98 21.44 3.88
C THR A 228 -5.12 21.31 2.88
N ASP A 229 -5.96 22.32 2.80
CA ASP A 229 -7.14 22.37 1.94
C ASP A 229 -6.83 22.20 0.45
N ASP A 230 -5.66 22.65 0.02
CA ASP A 230 -5.13 22.48 -1.33
C ASP A 230 -4.08 21.37 -1.44
N GLY A 231 -3.91 20.58 -0.39
CA GLY A 231 -2.83 19.60 -0.27
C GLY A 231 -2.97 18.38 -1.18
N LEU A 232 -1.86 17.69 -1.34
CA LEU A 232 -1.71 16.46 -2.13
C LEU A 232 -1.40 15.27 -1.23
N ILE A 233 -2.00 14.12 -1.52
CA ILE A 233 -1.60 12.84 -0.94
C ILE A 233 -1.27 11.82 -2.02
N PHE A 234 -0.15 11.13 -1.85
CA PHE A 234 0.36 10.07 -2.71
C PHE A 234 0.35 8.75 -1.94
N VAL A 235 -0.17 7.69 -2.57
CA VAL A 235 -0.33 6.37 -1.94
C VAL A 235 0.20 5.26 -2.84
N GLY A 236 0.29 4.04 -2.32
CA GLY A 236 0.68 2.87 -3.09
C GLY A 236 -0.40 2.46 -4.09
N HIS A 237 0.00 1.77 -5.15
CA HIS A 237 -0.90 1.28 -6.21
C HIS A 237 -2.14 0.57 -5.65
N ALA A 238 -1.93 -0.40 -4.74
CA ALA A 238 -2.97 -1.21 -4.13
C ALA A 238 -3.82 -0.47 -3.07
N GLU A 239 -3.50 0.80 -2.76
CA GLU A 239 -4.14 1.58 -1.70
C GLU A 239 -5.15 2.59 -2.22
N THR A 240 -5.14 2.85 -3.54
CA THR A 240 -6.01 3.84 -4.18
C THR A 240 -7.49 3.63 -3.91
N THR A 241 -7.96 2.37 -3.88
CA THR A 241 -9.35 1.99 -3.64
C THR A 241 -9.80 2.21 -2.19
N LEU A 242 -8.86 2.44 -1.27
CA LEU A 242 -9.15 2.69 0.14
C LEU A 242 -9.62 4.13 0.39
N PHE A 243 -9.41 5.03 -0.58
CA PHE A 243 -9.70 6.45 -0.45
C PHE A 243 -11.09 6.79 -0.98
N ASP A 244 -11.92 7.32 -0.08
CA ASP A 244 -13.29 7.74 -0.39
C ASP A 244 -13.30 9.01 -1.25
N GLN A 245 -13.98 8.95 -2.41
CA GLN A 245 -14.14 10.06 -3.34
C GLN A 245 -14.98 11.23 -2.79
N SER A 246 -15.68 11.03 -1.66
CA SER A 246 -16.33 12.11 -0.92
C SER A 246 -15.32 13.04 -0.22
N LYS A 247 -14.10 12.56 0.05
CA LYS A 247 -13.03 13.28 0.78
C LYS A 247 -11.77 13.49 -0.05
N PHE A 248 -11.57 12.72 -1.12
CA PHE A 248 -10.35 12.76 -1.94
C PHE A 248 -10.70 12.77 -3.43
N ILE A 249 -10.12 13.69 -4.19
CA ILE A 249 -10.33 13.79 -5.64
C ILE A 249 -9.08 13.21 -6.32
N PRO A 250 -9.19 12.11 -7.09
CA PRO A 250 -8.04 11.52 -7.76
C PRO A 250 -7.47 12.47 -8.83
N LEU A 251 -6.15 12.54 -8.89
CA LEU A 251 -5.42 13.26 -9.93
C LEU A 251 -5.25 12.37 -11.17
N GLN A 252 -5.59 12.94 -12.33
CA GLN A 252 -5.47 12.26 -13.63
C GLN A 252 -4.01 12.27 -14.09
N TYR A 253 -3.21 11.37 -13.52
CA TYR A 253 -1.83 11.12 -13.93
C TYR A 253 -1.54 9.61 -13.80
N PRO A 254 -1.24 8.92 -14.91
CA PRO A 254 -1.03 7.48 -14.90
C PRO A 254 0.03 7.06 -13.87
N GLN A 255 -0.31 6.05 -13.07
CA GLN A 255 0.59 5.42 -12.08
C GLN A 255 1.12 6.35 -10.97
N ALA A 256 0.62 7.58 -10.82
CA ALA A 256 1.02 8.47 -9.73
C ALA A 256 0.24 8.25 -8.43
N PHE A 257 -0.95 7.63 -8.51
CA PHE A 257 -1.76 7.24 -7.36
C PHE A 257 -1.93 8.37 -6.34
N ALA A 258 -2.32 9.55 -6.83
CA ALA A 258 -2.36 10.78 -6.05
C ALA A 258 -3.78 11.37 -5.98
N PHE A 259 -4.06 12.09 -4.90
CA PHE A 259 -5.35 12.73 -4.65
C PHE A 259 -5.18 14.14 -4.12
N HIS A 260 -6.13 15.01 -4.46
CA HIS A 260 -6.38 16.26 -3.75
C HIS A 260 -7.33 16.03 -2.58
N LYS A 261 -7.15 16.80 -1.50
CA LYS A 261 -8.18 16.91 -0.46
C LYS A 261 -9.44 17.54 -1.02
N LYS A 262 -10.59 16.93 -0.76
CA LYS A 262 -11.90 17.50 -1.08
C LYS A 262 -12.41 18.26 0.14
N ILE A 263 -12.52 19.56 -0.01
CA ILE A 263 -13.14 20.40 1.01
C ILE A 263 -14.66 20.21 0.89
N ALA A 264 -15.32 19.88 2.00
CA ALA A 264 -16.78 19.94 2.03
C ALA A 264 -17.19 21.39 1.76
N ALA A 265 -17.98 21.63 0.70
CA ALA A 265 -18.59 22.93 0.49
C ALA A 265 -19.34 23.33 1.78
N ALA A 266 -19.11 24.55 2.27
CA ALA A 266 -19.82 25.05 3.44
C ALA A 266 -21.32 24.85 3.22
N ALA A 267 -21.95 24.01 4.05
CA ALA A 267 -23.33 23.61 3.85
C ALA A 267 -24.24 24.85 3.94
N ALA A 268 -24.87 25.22 2.82
CA ALA A 268 -26.08 26.03 2.87
C ALA A 268 -27.17 25.22 3.60
N PRO A 269 -28.03 25.86 4.42
CA PRO A 269 -29.03 25.13 5.19
C PRO A 269 -30.00 24.38 4.26
N PRO A 270 -30.37 23.14 4.59
CA PRO A 270 -31.15 22.29 3.68
C PRO A 270 -32.60 22.79 3.57
N PRO A 271 -33.18 22.85 2.36
CA PRO A 271 -34.63 22.95 2.20
C PRO A 271 -35.30 21.59 2.52
N ALA A 272 -36.48 21.67 3.11
CA ALA A 272 -37.23 20.54 3.66
C ALA A 272 -37.60 19.45 2.63
N SER A 273 -37.47 18.20 3.06
CA SER A 273 -37.78 16.97 2.30
C SER A 273 -39.27 16.81 2.01
N LYS A 274 -39.61 16.37 0.79
CA LYS A 274 -40.89 15.73 0.47
C LYS A 274 -40.66 14.27 0.13
N ILE A 275 -41.36 13.42 0.86
CA ILE A 275 -41.43 11.96 0.70
C ILE A 275 -42.30 11.62 -0.52
N GLY A 276 -41.83 10.70 -1.36
CA GLY A 276 -42.59 10.09 -2.45
C GLY A 276 -42.26 8.60 -2.57
N GLN A 277 -43.28 7.76 -2.51
CA GLN A 277 -43.27 6.30 -2.45
C GLN A 277 -43.23 5.61 -3.84
N GLY A 278 -42.85 4.33 -3.84
CA GLY A 278 -43.24 3.31 -4.83
C GLY A 278 -42.14 2.96 -5.85
N ALA A 279 -41.97 1.73 -6.33
CA ALA A 279 -42.57 0.42 -6.07
C ALA A 279 -41.65 -0.66 -6.69
N SER A 280 -41.81 -1.90 -6.21
CA SER A 280 -41.10 -3.12 -6.61
C SER A 280 -41.56 -3.66 -7.98
N THR A 281 -40.62 -4.19 -8.78
CA THR A 281 -40.90 -5.19 -9.83
C THR A 281 -39.81 -6.26 -9.88
N THR A 282 -40.23 -7.50 -10.11
CA THR A 282 -39.46 -8.75 -10.00
C THR A 282 -39.30 -9.47 -11.36
N LYS A 283 -38.33 -10.42 -11.37
CA LYS A 283 -38.11 -11.61 -12.26
C LYS A 283 -37.07 -11.47 -13.39
N PRO A 284 -36.50 -12.58 -13.93
CA PRO A 284 -36.47 -13.99 -13.44
C PRO A 284 -35.04 -14.58 -13.30
N SER A 285 -34.94 -15.64 -12.50
CA SER A 285 -33.75 -16.49 -12.33
C SER A 285 -33.72 -17.60 -13.39
N VAL A 286 -32.57 -17.85 -14.00
CA VAL A 286 -32.32 -19.04 -14.85
C VAL A 286 -31.29 -19.91 -14.13
N GLU A 287 -31.71 -21.11 -13.77
CA GLU A 287 -30.87 -22.19 -13.24
C GLU A 287 -29.98 -22.74 -14.34
N HIS A 288 -28.67 -22.80 -14.10
CA HIS A 288 -27.75 -23.72 -14.77
C HIS A 288 -27.02 -24.52 -13.70
N SER A 289 -27.29 -25.83 -13.70
CA SER A 289 -26.61 -26.85 -12.92
C SER A 289 -25.24 -27.15 -13.54
N VAL A 290 -24.18 -27.13 -12.72
CA VAL A 290 -22.82 -27.57 -13.09
C VAL A 290 -22.23 -28.38 -11.93
N PRO A 291 -21.43 -29.43 -12.21
CA PRO A 291 -21.11 -30.50 -11.25
C PRO A 291 -20.17 -30.08 -10.12
N LYS A 292 -20.30 -30.75 -8.98
CA LYS A 292 -19.43 -30.63 -7.81
C LYS A 292 -17.98 -30.98 -8.17
N THR A 293 -17.06 -30.06 -7.88
CA THR A 293 -15.63 -30.35 -7.63
C THR A 293 -15.19 -29.56 -6.39
N ASP A 294 -14.33 -30.17 -5.58
CA ASP A 294 -14.04 -29.79 -4.19
C ASP A 294 -13.43 -28.38 -4.03
N PRO A 295 -13.81 -27.62 -2.99
CA PRO A 295 -13.22 -26.31 -2.69
C PRO A 295 -12.06 -26.45 -1.70
N ALA A 296 -10.82 -26.29 -2.18
CA ALA A 296 -9.67 -25.76 -1.42
C ALA A 296 -8.41 -25.74 -2.29
N SER A 297 -8.18 -24.68 -3.08
CA SER A 297 -6.87 -24.48 -3.70
C SER A 297 -5.92 -23.86 -2.66
N LYS A 298 -5.20 -24.70 -1.93
CA LYS A 298 -4.03 -24.28 -1.16
C LYS A 298 -2.98 -23.73 -2.13
N SER A 299 -2.37 -22.58 -1.84
CA SER A 299 -1.26 -22.06 -2.63
C SER A 299 -0.12 -23.09 -2.65
N THR A 300 0.30 -23.50 -3.84
CA THR A 300 1.47 -24.37 -3.97
C THR A 300 2.75 -23.52 -4.02
N PRO A 301 3.90 -24.03 -3.54
CA PRO A 301 5.16 -23.29 -3.52
C PRO A 301 5.56 -22.69 -4.88
N ASN A 302 5.15 -23.34 -5.98
CA ASN A 302 5.42 -22.86 -7.34
C ASN A 302 4.57 -21.63 -7.72
N LEU A 303 3.33 -21.53 -7.24
CA LEU A 303 2.46 -20.37 -7.51
C LEU A 303 2.83 -19.15 -6.66
N GLU A 304 3.36 -19.37 -5.45
CA GLU A 304 3.93 -18.27 -4.65
C GLU A 304 5.20 -17.71 -5.31
N LYS A 305 6.06 -18.60 -5.82
CA LYS A 305 7.23 -18.18 -6.60
C LYS A 305 6.85 -17.47 -7.89
N ALA A 306 5.84 -17.96 -8.62
CA ALA A 306 5.33 -17.30 -9.81
C ALA A 306 4.81 -15.88 -9.51
N ARG A 307 4.12 -15.71 -8.37
CA ARG A 307 3.67 -14.39 -7.91
C ARG A 307 4.85 -13.45 -7.63
N GLN A 308 5.86 -13.94 -6.92
CA GLN A 308 7.07 -13.15 -6.64
C GLN A 308 7.79 -12.71 -7.92
N LEU A 309 7.87 -13.58 -8.94
CA LEU A 309 8.46 -13.22 -10.23
C LEU A 309 7.60 -12.21 -10.99
N ALA A 310 6.28 -12.34 -10.95
CA ALA A 310 5.37 -11.36 -11.55
C ALA A 310 5.52 -9.98 -10.86
N ASP A 311 5.61 -9.96 -9.54
CA ASP A 311 5.83 -8.75 -8.75
C ASP A 311 7.21 -8.11 -9.01
N GLN A 312 8.20 -8.91 -9.43
CA GLN A 312 9.52 -8.47 -9.86
C GLN A 312 9.56 -8.00 -11.33
N GLY A 313 8.44 -8.06 -12.06
CA GLY A 313 8.37 -7.73 -13.48
C GLY A 313 8.95 -8.80 -14.41
N LEU A 314 9.35 -9.96 -13.88
CA LEU A 314 9.81 -11.12 -14.64
C LEU A 314 8.60 -11.91 -15.15
N LEU A 315 7.81 -11.26 -16.02
CA LEU A 315 6.49 -11.73 -16.46
C LEU A 315 6.56 -13.04 -17.25
N ASP A 316 7.59 -13.24 -18.06
CA ASP A 316 7.77 -14.48 -18.84
C ASP A 316 8.08 -15.69 -17.95
N GLU A 317 8.93 -15.52 -16.93
CA GLU A 317 9.26 -16.59 -15.98
C GLU A 317 8.07 -16.90 -15.07
N ALA A 318 7.33 -15.87 -14.65
CA ALA A 318 6.10 -16.01 -13.89
C ALA A 318 5.03 -16.77 -14.69
N ARG A 319 4.88 -16.44 -15.98
CA ARG A 319 3.95 -17.13 -16.89
C ARG A 319 4.29 -18.61 -17.00
N LEU A 320 5.57 -18.92 -17.26
CA LEU A 320 6.03 -20.30 -17.41
C LEU A 320 5.80 -21.14 -16.15
N LEU A 321 6.02 -20.57 -14.96
CA LEU A 321 5.73 -21.25 -13.70
C LEU A 321 4.23 -21.51 -13.49
N CYS A 322 3.38 -20.57 -13.87
CA CYS A 322 1.93 -20.76 -13.80
C CYS A 322 1.45 -21.86 -14.76
N GLU A 323 1.93 -21.86 -16.01
CA GLU A 323 1.62 -22.89 -17.01
C GLU A 323 2.11 -24.27 -16.57
N THR A 324 3.34 -24.34 -16.05
CA THR A 324 3.90 -25.58 -15.49
C THR A 324 3.06 -26.10 -14.33
N SER A 325 2.60 -25.20 -13.45
CA SER A 325 1.70 -25.57 -12.34
C SER A 325 0.37 -26.12 -12.85
N LEU A 326 -0.22 -25.52 -13.88
CA LEU A 326 -1.47 -26.00 -14.48
C LEU A 326 -1.30 -27.37 -15.15
N HIS A 327 -0.15 -27.62 -15.79
CA HIS A 327 0.16 -28.92 -16.40
C HIS A 327 0.41 -30.03 -15.37
N GLN A 328 1.08 -29.73 -14.26
CA GLN A 328 1.47 -30.74 -13.27
C GLN A 328 0.38 -31.01 -12.22
N GLN A 329 -0.34 -29.96 -11.80
CA GLN A 329 -1.28 -30.02 -10.67
C GLN A 329 -2.75 -29.88 -11.11
N GLY A 330 -2.98 -29.57 -12.39
CA GLY A 330 -4.31 -29.39 -12.95
C GLY A 330 -4.87 -27.97 -12.78
N PRO A 331 -6.14 -27.76 -13.15
CA PRO A 331 -6.80 -26.46 -13.12
C PRO A 331 -6.82 -25.82 -11.71
N SER A 332 -6.34 -24.58 -11.58
CA SER A 332 -6.35 -23.82 -10.31
C SER A 332 -6.87 -22.40 -10.51
N SER A 333 -7.74 -21.95 -9.60
CA SER A 333 -8.27 -20.57 -9.62
C SER A 333 -7.13 -19.56 -9.49
N GLN A 334 -6.19 -19.79 -8.57
CA GLN A 334 -5.03 -18.93 -8.33
C GLN A 334 -4.06 -18.87 -9.52
N ALA A 335 -3.81 -19.99 -10.20
CA ALA A 335 -2.94 -20.03 -11.38
C ALA A 335 -3.55 -19.28 -12.57
N TYR A 336 -4.85 -19.47 -12.83
CA TYR A 336 -5.56 -18.74 -13.88
C TYR A 336 -5.67 -17.24 -13.57
N PHE A 337 -5.85 -16.87 -12.31
CA PHE A 337 -5.85 -15.47 -11.90
C PHE A 337 -4.51 -14.80 -12.19
N LEU A 338 -3.40 -15.43 -11.77
CA LEU A 338 -2.06 -14.87 -11.96
C LEU A 338 -1.69 -14.77 -13.45
N LEU A 339 -2.01 -15.78 -14.26
CA LEU A 339 -1.86 -15.69 -15.73
C LEU A 339 -2.71 -14.57 -16.32
N GLY A 340 -3.95 -14.39 -15.84
CA GLY A 340 -4.81 -13.29 -16.28
C GLY A 340 -4.20 -11.92 -16.03
N LEU A 341 -3.60 -11.72 -14.85
CA LEU A 341 -2.87 -10.47 -14.53
C LEU A 341 -1.63 -10.28 -15.41
N ILE A 342 -0.88 -11.34 -15.66
CA ILE A 342 0.32 -11.29 -16.51
C ILE A 342 -0.09 -10.90 -17.94
N HIS A 343 -1.13 -11.52 -18.51
CA HIS A 343 -1.62 -11.17 -19.84
C HIS A 343 -2.11 -9.73 -19.93
N ASP A 344 -2.83 -9.24 -18.91
CA ASP A 344 -3.26 -7.84 -18.84
C ASP A 344 -2.06 -6.88 -18.80
N ALA A 345 -1.04 -7.20 -17.99
CA ALA A 345 0.19 -6.42 -17.89
C ALA A 345 1.02 -6.43 -19.19
N THR A 346 1.00 -7.53 -19.94
CA THR A 346 1.68 -7.63 -21.25
C THR A 346 0.90 -7.03 -22.42
N GLY A 347 -0.29 -6.46 -22.17
CA GLY A 347 -1.09 -5.81 -23.19
C GLY A 347 -2.00 -6.73 -24.00
N ASP A 348 -2.32 -7.92 -23.48
CA ASP A 348 -3.27 -8.87 -24.08
C ASP A 348 -4.55 -8.98 -23.22
N PRO A 349 -5.45 -7.97 -23.30
CA PRO A 349 -6.65 -7.92 -22.47
C PRO A 349 -7.66 -9.02 -22.81
N GLU A 350 -7.67 -9.51 -24.04
CA GLU A 350 -8.62 -10.53 -24.48
C GLU A 350 -8.29 -11.89 -23.85
N GLN A 351 -7.00 -12.22 -23.77
CA GLN A 351 -6.53 -13.41 -23.08
C GLN A 351 -6.65 -13.28 -21.55
N ALA A 352 -6.44 -12.07 -21.02
CA ALA A 352 -6.68 -11.78 -19.61
C ALA A 352 -8.14 -12.05 -19.19
N ASP A 353 -9.12 -11.59 -19.97
CA ASP A 353 -10.55 -11.85 -19.73
C ASP A 353 -10.83 -13.37 -19.67
N LYS A 354 -10.35 -14.12 -20.67
CA LYS A 354 -10.56 -15.57 -20.77
C LYS A 354 -10.00 -16.31 -19.55
N LEU A 355 -8.82 -15.93 -19.09
CA LEU A 355 -8.15 -16.56 -17.94
C LEU A 355 -8.81 -16.18 -16.61
N LEU A 356 -9.17 -14.92 -16.42
CA LEU A 356 -9.88 -14.47 -15.21
C LEU A 356 -11.29 -15.10 -15.12
N ARG A 357 -11.97 -15.31 -16.25
CA ARG A 357 -13.23 -16.07 -16.30
C ARG A 357 -13.06 -17.52 -15.89
N LYS A 358 -11.96 -18.17 -16.26
CA LYS A 358 -11.62 -19.53 -15.79
C LYS A 358 -11.38 -19.54 -14.27
N ALA A 359 -10.76 -18.49 -13.72
CA ALA A 359 -10.55 -18.37 -12.27
C ALA A 359 -11.89 -18.31 -11.50
N ILE A 360 -12.83 -17.46 -11.92
CA ILE A 360 -14.15 -17.36 -11.29
C ILE A 360 -15.09 -18.53 -11.63
N TYR A 361 -14.79 -19.32 -12.67
CA TYR A 361 -15.51 -20.56 -12.96
C TYR A 361 -15.17 -21.64 -11.93
N LEU A 362 -13.89 -21.76 -11.57
CA LEU A 362 -13.43 -22.68 -10.53
C LEU A 362 -13.79 -22.19 -9.12
N GLU A 363 -13.72 -20.88 -8.89
CA GLU A 363 -14.03 -20.27 -7.60
C GLU A 363 -15.00 -19.10 -7.79
N PRO A 364 -16.33 -19.34 -7.75
CA PRO A 364 -17.35 -18.32 -8.02
C PRO A 364 -17.31 -17.09 -7.10
N ASN A 365 -16.66 -17.20 -5.94
CA ASN A 365 -16.56 -16.15 -4.95
C ASN A 365 -15.15 -15.51 -4.91
N TYR A 366 -14.31 -15.78 -5.93
CA TYR A 366 -12.97 -15.22 -6.02
C TYR A 366 -13.03 -13.72 -6.28
N GLU A 367 -12.96 -12.97 -5.19
CA GLU A 367 -13.23 -11.55 -5.12
C GLU A 367 -12.24 -10.75 -5.98
N GLU A 368 -10.95 -11.05 -5.90
CA GLU A 368 -9.91 -10.40 -6.70
C GLU A 368 -10.14 -10.60 -8.21
N ALA A 369 -10.47 -11.81 -8.64
CA ALA A 369 -10.72 -12.09 -10.05
C ALA A 369 -11.96 -11.35 -10.58
N LEU A 370 -13.02 -11.22 -9.76
CA LEU A 370 -14.21 -10.43 -10.11
C LEU A 370 -13.89 -8.93 -10.24
N VAL A 371 -13.02 -8.40 -9.37
CA VAL A 371 -12.58 -7.01 -9.44
C VAL A 371 -11.84 -6.76 -10.75
N HIS A 372 -10.86 -7.59 -11.10
CA HIS A 372 -10.11 -7.44 -12.33
C HIS A 372 -10.98 -7.57 -13.58
N LEU A 373 -11.94 -8.49 -13.60
CA LEU A 373 -12.92 -8.59 -14.70
C LEU A 373 -13.82 -7.35 -14.82
N SER A 374 -14.20 -6.74 -13.70
CA SER A 374 -14.98 -5.50 -13.72
C SER A 374 -14.17 -4.35 -14.34
N LEU A 375 -12.90 -4.21 -13.97
CA LEU A 375 -12.00 -3.18 -14.50
C LEU A 375 -11.71 -3.39 -15.99
N LEU A 376 -11.47 -4.65 -16.38
CA LEU A 376 -11.24 -5.02 -17.76
C LEU A 376 -12.45 -4.66 -18.64
N ALA A 377 -13.67 -4.96 -18.15
CA ALA A 377 -14.91 -4.62 -18.83
C ALA A 377 -15.15 -3.09 -18.92
N GLU A 378 -14.77 -2.33 -17.89
CA GLU A 378 -14.83 -0.85 -17.97
C GLU A 378 -13.87 -0.29 -19.03
N ARG A 379 -12.65 -0.83 -19.10
CA ARG A 379 -11.64 -0.40 -20.07
C ARG A 379 -12.04 -0.73 -21.51
N THR A 380 -12.74 -1.83 -21.73
CA THR A 380 -13.26 -2.22 -23.05
C THR A 380 -14.61 -1.57 -23.40
N GLY A 381 -15.17 -0.74 -22.51
CA GLY A 381 -16.44 -0.04 -22.73
C GLY A 381 -17.70 -0.89 -22.48
N ASP A 382 -17.56 -2.10 -21.94
CA ASP A 382 -18.68 -2.96 -21.57
C ASP A 382 -19.19 -2.65 -20.15
N ALA A 383 -19.87 -1.51 -20.02
CA ALA A 383 -20.42 -1.03 -18.76
C ALA A 383 -21.43 -2.01 -18.12
N LYS A 384 -22.12 -2.82 -18.94
CA LYS A 384 -23.13 -3.78 -18.46
C LYS A 384 -22.46 -4.96 -17.76
N THR A 385 -21.41 -5.51 -18.37
CA THR A 385 -20.62 -6.59 -17.78
C THR A 385 -19.86 -6.11 -16.55
N ALA A 386 -19.30 -4.90 -16.59
CA ALA A 386 -18.67 -4.27 -15.43
C ALA A 386 -19.61 -4.16 -14.22
N GLU A 387 -20.83 -3.64 -14.41
CA GLU A 387 -21.81 -3.52 -13.33
C GLU A 387 -22.26 -4.89 -12.81
N THR A 388 -22.34 -5.91 -13.67
CA THR A 388 -22.68 -7.28 -13.27
C THR A 388 -21.64 -7.85 -12.30
N PHE A 389 -20.35 -7.67 -12.60
CA PHE A 389 -19.28 -8.10 -11.70
C PHE A 389 -19.25 -7.29 -10.40
N LYS A 390 -19.46 -5.96 -10.47
CA LYS A 390 -19.60 -5.10 -9.28
C LYS A 390 -20.75 -5.53 -8.38
N GLN A 391 -21.88 -5.94 -8.94
CA GLN A 391 -23.00 -6.46 -8.16
C GLN A 391 -22.67 -7.79 -7.48
N ARG A 392 -21.93 -8.70 -8.14
CA ARG A 392 -21.43 -9.92 -7.49
C ARG A 392 -20.49 -9.60 -6.33
N ILE A 393 -19.55 -8.68 -6.52
CA ILE A 393 -18.61 -8.25 -5.47
C ILE A 393 -19.39 -7.70 -4.26
N ARG A 394 -20.38 -6.81 -4.49
CA ARG A 394 -21.25 -6.27 -3.43
C ARG A 394 -22.02 -7.36 -2.68
N ARG A 395 -22.50 -8.39 -3.37
CA ARG A 395 -23.21 -9.51 -2.72
C ARG A 395 -22.27 -10.34 -1.85
N LEU A 396 -21.04 -10.59 -2.30
CA LEU A 396 -20.04 -11.30 -1.51
C LEU A 396 -19.66 -10.53 -0.24
N ALA A 397 -19.53 -9.21 -0.34
CA ALA A 397 -19.27 -8.33 0.81
C ALA A 397 -20.40 -8.35 1.86
N ASN A 398 -21.64 -8.60 1.45
CA ASN A 398 -22.81 -8.65 2.34
C ASN A 398 -23.09 -10.05 2.93
N THR A 399 -22.32 -11.07 2.54
CA THR A 399 -22.51 -12.47 2.98
C THR A 399 -21.41 -12.93 3.96
N LYS A 400 -20.38 -12.10 4.17
CA LYS A 400 -19.35 -12.26 5.20
C LYS A 400 -19.74 -11.45 6.44
#